data_AF-A0A8J7A837-F1
#
_entry.id   AF-A0A8J7A837-F1
#
_cell.length_a   1.000
_cell.length_b   1.000
_cell.length_c   1.000
_cell.angle_alpha   90.00
_cell.angle_beta   90.00
_cell.angle_gamma   90.00
#
_symmetry.space_group_name_H-M   'P 1'
#
loop_
_entity.id
_entity.type
_entity.pdbx_description
1 polymer ?
#
loop_
_entity_poly.entity_id
_entity_poly.type
_entity_poly.pdbx_seq_one_letter_code
_entity_poly.pdbx_strand_id
1 'polypeptide(L)'
;MVSITTPFSDIQNHWARLFITALAQRGIVTGLPNGTYRPDNSLTRAEFAAIIAKAFPTVTKKRQYVAFVDVPSSYWAAAAIQTAYEKAFISGFPDKTFRPANRITRTEVLVSLVAGLEIATKVKPDLLSTLGQIYQDAGQIPDYGKNQIAIATSAGLVVNFPNLKLLNPNLAATRADVAVIIYQALVYLGAAEKIASSYLVVPPTPTPTPTPTPTPTPTPTPTPTPTPTPIPPGSVKLNHTREFRGVWVASVWNGDWPSKTGLSVEQQKAELTEITVKLQALNFNALIFQIRPEGDALYESQLEPWSAWITGTQGKAPEPFYDPLAFAIAECHKRNIEVHAWFNPYRASTSTDPAKTVRPHIAVTNPETVYLWKTQRWMDPGLKI
;
A
#
# COMPACT_ATOMS: atom_id res chain seq x y z
N MET A 1 9.57 27.41 10.55
CA MET A 1 9.12 26.80 9.28
C MET A 1 10.24 26.93 8.27
N VAL A 2 10.88 25.83 7.89
CA VAL A 2 11.77 25.84 6.73
C VAL A 2 10.88 25.68 5.52
N SER A 3 10.73 26.73 4.72
CA SER A 3 10.06 26.65 3.42
C SER A 3 10.88 25.72 2.54
N ILE A 4 10.44 24.48 2.37
CA ILE A 4 11.09 23.52 1.48
C ILE A 4 10.70 23.91 0.06
N THR A 5 11.52 24.72 -0.60
CA THR A 5 11.34 25.11 -1.99
C THR A 5 11.36 23.84 -2.86
N THR A 6 10.29 23.60 -3.62
CA THR A 6 10.19 22.43 -4.50
C THR A 6 11.14 22.64 -5.69
N PRO A 7 12.17 21.79 -5.89
CA PRO A 7 13.15 22.01 -6.95
C PRO A 7 12.62 21.70 -8.36
N PHE A 8 11.47 21.02 -8.47
CA PHE A 8 10.90 20.56 -9.74
C PHE A 8 9.45 21.01 -9.90
N SER A 9 9.10 21.48 -11.09
CA SER A 9 7.78 22.08 -11.37
C SER A 9 6.64 21.06 -11.44
N ASP A 10 6.94 19.81 -11.79
CA ASP A 10 5.98 18.74 -12.09
C ASP A 10 5.67 17.82 -10.89
N ILE A 11 6.13 18.14 -9.69
CA ILE A 11 5.88 17.32 -8.48
C ILE A 11 4.99 17.99 -7.44
N GLN A 12 4.47 19.20 -7.68
CA GLN A 12 3.77 20.00 -6.67
C GLN A 12 2.59 19.27 -6.01
N ASN A 13 1.83 18.50 -6.79
CA ASN A 13 0.68 17.72 -6.31
C ASN A 13 0.94 16.21 -6.37
N HIS A 14 2.21 15.79 -6.47
CA HIS A 14 2.58 14.40 -6.63
C HIS A 14 2.72 13.69 -5.28
N TRP A 15 2.25 12.44 -5.18
CA TRP A 15 2.26 11.66 -3.92
C TRP A 15 3.66 11.47 -3.32
N ALA A 16 4.67 11.38 -4.19
CA ALA A 16 6.08 11.23 -3.78
C ALA A 16 6.83 12.57 -3.54
N ARG A 17 6.15 13.73 -3.60
CA ARG A 17 6.79 15.06 -3.59
C ARG A 17 7.81 15.25 -2.48
N LEU A 18 7.41 14.94 -1.24
CA LEU A 18 8.25 15.19 -0.06
C LEU A 18 9.53 14.34 -0.10
N PHE A 19 9.42 13.06 -0.50
CA PHE A 19 10.54 12.15 -0.65
C PHE A 19 11.49 12.59 -1.76
N ILE A 20 10.95 12.94 -2.93
CA ILE A 20 11.73 13.42 -4.08
C ILE A 20 12.50 14.70 -3.68
N THR A 21 11.83 15.63 -3.03
CA THR A 21 12.44 16.90 -2.59
C THR A 21 13.55 16.65 -1.58
N ALA A 22 13.31 15.78 -0.60
CA ALA A 22 14.29 15.44 0.42
C ALA A 22 15.52 14.73 -0.15
N LEU A 23 15.36 13.86 -1.15
CA LEU A 23 16.48 13.22 -1.85
C LEU A 23 17.23 14.20 -2.77
N ALA A 24 16.54 15.14 -3.40
CA ALA A 24 17.16 16.16 -4.24
C ALA A 24 18.06 17.10 -3.44
N GLN A 25 17.61 17.51 -2.25
CA GLN A 25 18.41 18.31 -1.31
C GLN A 25 19.67 17.58 -0.82
N ARG A 26 19.64 16.25 -0.79
CA ARG A 26 20.80 15.39 -0.46
C ARG A 26 21.70 15.12 -1.68
N GLY A 27 21.36 15.64 -2.86
CA GLY A 27 22.07 15.39 -4.12
C GLY A 27 21.93 13.96 -4.64
N ILE A 28 21.02 13.15 -4.07
CA ILE A 28 20.86 11.73 -4.43
C ILE A 28 20.10 11.60 -5.75
N VAL A 29 19.05 12.40 -5.95
CA VAL A 29 18.28 12.45 -7.20
C VAL A 29 18.39 13.83 -7.83
N THR A 30 18.34 13.89 -9.15
CA THR A 30 18.37 15.14 -9.93
C THR A 30 17.24 15.16 -10.94
N GLY A 31 16.77 16.37 -11.24
CA GLY A 31 15.82 16.62 -12.33
C GLY A 31 16.52 16.73 -13.68
N LEU A 32 15.72 17.04 -14.69
CA LEU A 32 16.14 17.28 -16.06
C LEU A 32 16.49 18.77 -16.25
N PRO A 33 17.26 19.12 -17.31
CA PRO A 33 17.65 20.52 -17.58
C PRO A 33 16.47 21.49 -17.71
N ASN A 34 15.28 21.00 -18.05
CA ASN A 34 14.05 21.80 -18.17
C ASN A 34 13.34 22.05 -16.82
N GLY A 35 13.94 21.70 -15.69
CA GLY A 35 13.37 21.90 -14.35
C GLY A 35 12.30 20.88 -13.93
N THR A 36 12.14 19.78 -14.66
CA THR A 36 11.18 18.70 -14.33
C THR A 36 11.86 17.48 -13.72
N TYR A 37 11.15 16.70 -12.91
CA TYR A 37 11.63 15.43 -12.37
C TYR A 37 11.15 14.21 -13.17
N ARG A 38 9.98 14.30 -13.80
CA ARG A 38 9.23 13.21 -14.45
C ARG A 38 8.98 12.00 -13.54
N PRO A 39 8.24 12.18 -12.43
CA PRO A 39 8.09 11.17 -11.39
C PRO A 39 7.51 9.84 -11.89
N ASP A 40 6.61 9.87 -12.86
CA ASP A 40 5.92 8.68 -13.39
C ASP A 40 6.70 7.95 -14.50
N ASN A 41 7.84 8.49 -14.94
CA ASN A 41 8.68 7.80 -15.92
C ASN A 41 9.40 6.61 -15.27
N SER A 42 9.47 5.49 -15.99
CA SER A 42 10.21 4.31 -15.55
C SER A 42 11.73 4.49 -15.66
N LEU A 43 12.45 3.95 -14.68
CA LEU A 43 13.91 4.02 -14.62
C LEU A 43 14.58 2.87 -15.38
N THR A 44 15.71 3.18 -15.99
CA THR A 44 16.65 2.17 -16.48
C THR A 44 17.49 1.59 -15.34
N ARG A 45 18.05 0.41 -15.57
CA ARG A 45 19.02 -0.22 -14.65
C ARG A 45 20.26 0.66 -14.42
N ALA A 46 20.72 1.39 -15.44
CA ALA A 46 21.84 2.33 -15.31
C ALA A 46 21.51 3.54 -14.43
N GLU A 47 20.33 4.15 -14.61
CA GLU A 47 19.89 5.26 -13.75
C GLU A 47 19.69 4.82 -12.30
N PHE A 48 19.14 3.62 -12.08
CA PHE A 48 19.02 3.07 -10.73
C PHE A 48 20.40 2.85 -10.08
N ALA A 49 21.39 2.30 -10.80
CA ALA A 49 22.75 2.15 -10.29
C ALA A 49 23.38 3.51 -9.89
N ALA A 50 23.13 4.57 -10.67
CA ALA A 50 23.56 5.93 -10.34
C ALA A 50 22.92 6.45 -9.05
N ILE A 51 21.65 6.17 -8.82
CA ILE A 51 20.95 6.53 -7.57
C ILE A 51 21.55 5.76 -6.38
N ILE A 52 21.77 4.44 -6.51
CA ILE A 52 22.39 3.61 -5.46
C ILE A 52 23.78 4.14 -5.08
N ALA A 53 24.63 4.42 -6.06
CA ALA A 53 25.99 4.89 -5.83
C ALA A 53 26.02 6.20 -5.03
N LYS A 54 25.06 7.10 -5.27
CA LYS A 54 24.89 8.36 -4.54
C LYS A 54 24.22 8.20 -3.18
N ALA A 55 23.24 7.31 -3.07
CA ALA A 55 22.45 7.11 -1.86
C ALA A 55 23.26 6.41 -0.76
N PHE A 56 24.15 5.48 -1.13
CA PHE A 56 24.84 4.61 -0.18
C PHE A 56 26.37 4.64 -0.35
N PRO A 57 27.01 5.83 -0.25
CA PRO A 57 28.44 5.96 -0.47
C PRO A 57 29.26 5.23 0.60
N THR A 58 28.72 5.10 1.82
CA THR A 58 29.38 4.48 2.99
C THR A 58 29.32 2.95 3.02
N VAL A 59 28.44 2.32 2.21
CA VAL A 59 28.39 0.85 2.12
C VAL A 59 29.71 0.34 1.55
N THR A 60 30.32 -0.64 2.21
CA THR A 60 31.62 -1.19 1.82
C THR A 60 31.52 -2.13 0.61
N LYS A 61 32.63 -2.31 -0.10
CA LYS A 61 32.71 -3.28 -1.21
C LYS A 61 32.67 -4.71 -0.66
N LYS A 62 31.90 -5.57 -1.31
CA LYS A 62 31.66 -6.97 -0.93
C LYS A 62 32.20 -7.97 -1.95
N ARG A 63 32.46 -7.51 -3.18
CA ARG A 63 33.04 -8.33 -4.26
C ARG A 63 33.90 -7.49 -5.19
N GLN A 64 34.84 -8.16 -5.85
CA GLN A 64 35.67 -7.58 -6.90
C GLN A 64 34.84 -7.32 -8.16
N TYR A 65 35.12 -6.24 -8.87
CA TYR A 65 34.41 -5.89 -10.09
C TYR A 65 34.75 -6.84 -11.24
N VAL A 66 33.73 -7.26 -11.98
CA VAL A 66 33.87 -7.97 -13.25
C VAL A 66 33.20 -7.11 -14.32
N ALA A 67 33.97 -6.76 -15.36
CA ALA A 67 33.47 -5.89 -16.42
C ALA A 67 32.33 -6.54 -17.21
N PHE A 68 31.31 -5.75 -17.53
CA PHE A 68 30.20 -6.18 -18.36
C PHE A 68 30.48 -5.88 -19.84
N VAL A 69 30.13 -6.82 -20.71
CA VAL A 69 30.44 -6.73 -22.15
C VAL A 69 29.68 -5.59 -22.85
N ASP A 70 28.55 -5.17 -22.30
CA ASP A 70 27.65 -4.14 -22.82
C ASP A 70 27.76 -2.81 -22.06
N VAL A 71 28.79 -2.63 -21.21
CA VAL A 71 29.07 -1.38 -20.50
C VAL A 71 30.50 -0.95 -20.78
N PRO A 72 30.74 -0.17 -21.86
CA PRO A 72 32.04 0.44 -22.10
C PRO A 72 32.47 1.33 -20.95
N SER A 73 33.79 1.47 -20.70
CA SER A 73 34.32 2.36 -19.66
C SER A 73 33.94 3.83 -19.86
N SER A 74 33.66 4.24 -21.10
CA SER A 74 33.16 5.58 -21.46
C SER A 74 31.67 5.77 -21.24
N TYR A 75 30.91 4.71 -20.89
CA TYR A 75 29.48 4.82 -20.63
C TYR A 75 29.26 5.70 -19.40
N TRP A 76 28.31 6.66 -19.49
CA TRP A 76 28.10 7.68 -18.46
C TRP A 76 27.87 7.11 -17.05
N ALA A 77 27.27 5.92 -16.95
CA ALA A 77 27.00 5.24 -15.68
C ALA A 77 28.03 4.16 -15.33
N ALA A 78 29.12 3.98 -16.08
CA ALA A 78 30.07 2.87 -15.88
C ALA A 78 30.59 2.80 -14.43
N ALA A 79 31.05 3.93 -13.88
CA ALA A 79 31.53 3.99 -12.50
C ALA A 79 30.43 3.71 -11.46
N ALA A 80 29.21 4.16 -11.71
CA ALA A 80 28.07 3.89 -10.83
C ALA A 80 27.65 2.42 -10.88
N ILE A 81 27.65 1.81 -12.07
CA ILE A 81 27.38 0.39 -12.28
C ILE A 81 28.43 -0.46 -11.57
N GLN A 82 29.71 -0.12 -11.71
CA GLN A 82 30.80 -0.76 -10.98
C GLN A 82 30.57 -0.65 -9.47
N THR A 83 30.27 0.55 -8.96
CA THR A 83 30.04 0.78 -7.52
C THR A 83 28.87 -0.05 -7.00
N ALA A 84 27.73 -0.02 -7.68
CA ALA A 84 26.55 -0.79 -7.30
C ALA A 84 26.81 -2.31 -7.38
N TYR A 85 27.64 -2.76 -8.34
CA TYR A 85 28.06 -4.14 -8.44
C TYR A 85 28.96 -4.54 -7.28
N GLU A 86 30.07 -3.84 -7.04
CA GLU A 86 31.04 -4.17 -5.99
C GLU A 86 30.41 -4.19 -4.60
N LYS A 87 29.41 -3.33 -4.36
CA LYS A 87 28.65 -3.25 -3.10
C LYS A 87 27.47 -4.22 -3.01
N ALA A 88 27.36 -5.16 -3.96
CA ALA A 88 26.33 -6.20 -4.04
C ALA A 88 24.88 -5.70 -4.13
N PHE A 89 24.64 -4.45 -4.54
CA PHE A 89 23.29 -3.96 -4.81
C PHE A 89 22.73 -4.57 -6.12
N ILE A 90 23.53 -4.62 -7.18
CA ILE A 90 23.04 -5.09 -8.49
C ILE A 90 24.02 -6.08 -9.08
N SER A 91 23.51 -7.18 -9.62
CA SER A 91 24.29 -8.14 -10.43
C SER A 91 23.93 -8.02 -11.91
N GLY A 92 24.85 -8.44 -12.77
CA GLY A 92 24.57 -8.67 -14.19
C GLY A 92 23.95 -10.05 -14.43
N PHE A 93 23.79 -10.38 -15.71
CA PHE A 93 23.21 -11.63 -16.17
C PHE A 93 24.29 -12.70 -16.41
N PRO A 94 23.93 -13.99 -16.52
CA PRO A 94 24.89 -15.08 -16.75
C PRO A 94 25.75 -14.91 -18.02
N ASP A 95 25.25 -14.18 -19.01
CA ASP A 95 25.92 -13.85 -20.27
C ASP A 95 26.94 -12.70 -20.16
N LYS A 96 27.29 -12.27 -18.94
CA LYS A 96 28.18 -11.14 -18.63
C LYS A 96 27.68 -9.77 -19.11
N THR A 97 26.37 -9.64 -19.37
CA THR A 97 25.74 -8.33 -19.65
C THR A 97 25.17 -7.68 -18.39
N PHE A 98 25.06 -6.35 -18.39
CA PHE A 98 24.37 -5.56 -17.37
C PHE A 98 22.97 -5.12 -17.81
N ARG A 99 22.78 -4.93 -19.13
CA ARG A 99 21.59 -4.41 -19.81
C ARG A 99 21.20 -3.02 -19.32
N PRO A 100 22.09 -2.00 -19.49
CA PRO A 100 21.95 -0.70 -18.85
C PRO A 100 20.68 0.06 -19.25
N ALA A 101 20.18 -0.12 -20.47
CA ALA A 101 18.98 0.55 -20.98
C ALA A 101 17.65 -0.15 -20.63
N ASN A 102 17.71 -1.38 -20.11
CA ASN A 102 16.51 -2.10 -19.71
C ASN A 102 15.87 -1.42 -18.51
N ARG A 103 14.53 -1.43 -18.48
CA ARG A 103 13.77 -0.91 -17.34
C ARG A 103 13.98 -1.83 -16.14
N ILE A 104 14.16 -1.24 -14.96
CA ILE A 104 14.26 -2.00 -13.72
C ILE A 104 12.87 -2.22 -13.15
N THR A 105 12.57 -3.45 -12.75
CA THR A 105 11.29 -3.81 -12.12
C THR A 105 11.25 -3.43 -10.65
N ARG A 106 10.05 -3.31 -10.08
CA ARG A 106 9.87 -3.07 -8.64
C ARG A 106 10.49 -4.17 -7.79
N THR A 107 10.42 -5.43 -8.22
CA THR A 107 11.10 -6.55 -7.55
C THR A 107 12.61 -6.37 -7.53
N GLU A 108 13.23 -6.03 -8.66
CA GLU A 108 14.67 -5.85 -8.74
C GLU A 108 15.17 -4.71 -7.84
N VAL A 109 14.41 -3.61 -7.71
CA VAL A 109 14.74 -2.50 -6.81
C VAL A 109 14.77 -2.97 -5.34
N LEU A 110 13.75 -3.69 -4.90
CA LEU A 110 13.65 -4.15 -3.50
C LEU A 110 14.68 -5.25 -3.18
N VAL A 111 14.85 -6.22 -4.08
CA VAL A 111 15.90 -7.24 -3.99
C VAL A 111 17.28 -6.60 -3.90
N SER A 112 17.53 -5.57 -4.72
CA SER A 112 18.79 -4.84 -4.75
C SER A 112 19.13 -4.20 -3.39
N LEU A 113 18.16 -3.54 -2.77
CA LEU A 113 18.37 -2.87 -1.48
C LEU A 113 18.55 -3.87 -0.34
N VAL A 114 17.76 -4.94 -0.30
CA VAL A 114 17.90 -5.99 0.72
C VAL A 114 19.28 -6.63 0.65
N ALA A 115 19.77 -6.93 -0.55
CA ALA A 115 21.10 -7.51 -0.76
C ALA A 115 22.23 -6.52 -0.43
N GLY A 116 22.18 -5.32 -1.00
CA GLY A 116 23.24 -4.32 -0.84
C GLY A 116 23.37 -3.80 0.59
N LEU A 117 22.26 -3.66 1.32
CA LEU A 117 22.23 -3.19 2.70
C LEU A 117 22.31 -4.30 3.75
N GLU A 118 22.34 -5.58 3.35
CA GLU A 118 22.41 -6.70 4.29
C GLU A 118 21.31 -6.66 5.38
N ILE A 119 20.09 -6.24 4.99
CA ILE A 119 18.91 -6.16 5.87
C ILE A 119 18.55 -7.54 6.47
N ALA A 120 19.17 -8.61 5.95
CA ALA A 120 18.88 -10.02 6.22
C ALA A 120 19.20 -10.55 7.64
N THR A 121 19.36 -9.72 8.67
CA THR A 121 19.81 -10.20 10.00
C THR A 121 18.71 -10.41 11.04
N LYS A 122 17.43 -10.11 10.75
CA LYS A 122 16.31 -10.32 11.70
C LYS A 122 14.94 -10.62 11.05
N VAL A 123 14.85 -11.60 10.16
CA VAL A 123 13.53 -12.00 9.63
C VAL A 123 13.06 -13.29 10.28
N LYS A 124 11.86 -13.19 10.88
CA LYS A 124 11.09 -14.32 11.37
C LYS A 124 10.54 -15.11 10.16
N PRO A 125 10.56 -16.46 10.19
CA PRO A 125 10.06 -17.29 9.09
C PRO A 125 8.59 -17.07 8.67
N ASP A 126 7.80 -16.37 9.48
CA ASP A 126 6.37 -16.12 9.34
C ASP A 126 5.99 -15.15 8.20
N LEU A 127 6.91 -14.28 7.77
CA LEU A 127 6.64 -13.26 6.75
C LEU A 127 6.54 -13.81 5.32
N LEU A 128 7.27 -14.88 5.00
CA LEU A 128 7.20 -15.49 3.66
C LEU A 128 5.82 -16.10 3.40
N SER A 129 5.24 -16.73 4.43
CA SER A 129 3.88 -17.30 4.38
C SER A 129 2.76 -16.26 4.38
N THR A 130 3.04 -15.01 4.77
CA THR A 130 2.03 -13.95 4.88
C THR A 130 2.07 -12.94 3.73
N LEU A 131 3.01 -13.06 2.77
CA LEU A 131 3.03 -12.20 1.58
C LEU A 131 1.70 -12.18 0.83
N GLY A 132 1.00 -13.31 0.73
CA GLY A 132 -0.33 -13.39 0.10
C GLY A 132 -1.46 -12.73 0.89
N GLN A 133 -1.23 -12.41 2.16
CA GLN A 133 -2.15 -11.61 2.99
C GLN A 133 -1.88 -10.11 2.85
N ILE A 134 -0.64 -9.74 2.49
CA ILE A 134 -0.20 -8.35 2.34
C ILE A 134 -0.44 -7.87 0.90
N TYR A 135 -0.10 -8.69 -0.10
CA TYR A 135 -0.20 -8.35 -1.52
C TYR A 135 -1.17 -9.26 -2.26
N GLN A 136 -2.17 -8.67 -2.91
CA GLN A 136 -3.14 -9.39 -3.77
C GLN A 136 -2.46 -10.05 -4.97
N ASP A 137 -1.36 -9.48 -5.44
CA ASP A 137 -0.55 -9.97 -6.55
C ASP A 137 0.73 -10.69 -6.09
N ALA A 138 0.76 -11.19 -4.84
CA ALA A 138 1.91 -11.95 -4.31
C ALA A 138 2.28 -13.16 -5.18
N GLY A 139 1.30 -13.77 -5.86
CA GLY A 139 1.53 -14.87 -6.80
C GLY A 139 2.36 -14.49 -8.03
N GLN A 140 2.48 -13.19 -8.35
CA GLN A 140 3.31 -12.69 -9.45
C GLN A 140 4.76 -12.42 -9.03
N ILE A 141 5.09 -12.52 -7.73
CA ILE A 141 6.46 -12.32 -7.25
C ILE A 141 7.32 -13.48 -7.74
N PRO A 142 8.41 -13.20 -8.49
CA PRO A 142 9.35 -14.25 -8.91
C PRO A 142 9.93 -15.01 -7.71
N ASP A 143 10.13 -16.32 -7.86
CA ASP A 143 10.61 -17.17 -6.75
C ASP A 143 11.90 -16.66 -6.11
N TYR A 144 12.84 -16.18 -6.94
CA TYR A 144 14.11 -15.63 -6.48
C TYR A 144 13.96 -14.36 -5.61
N GLY A 145 12.82 -13.67 -5.69
CA GLY A 145 12.55 -12.41 -5.01
C GLY A 145 11.66 -12.54 -3.78
N LYS A 146 10.93 -13.66 -3.60
CA LYS A 146 9.93 -13.80 -2.52
C LYS A 146 10.49 -13.50 -1.14
N ASN A 147 11.64 -14.08 -0.80
CA ASN A 147 12.29 -13.85 0.50
C ASN A 147 12.68 -12.37 0.69
N GLN A 148 13.26 -11.75 -0.33
CA GLN A 148 13.71 -10.37 -0.30
C GLN A 148 12.54 -9.39 -0.23
N ILE A 149 11.43 -9.68 -0.91
CA ILE A 149 10.21 -8.86 -0.78
C ILE A 149 9.65 -8.95 0.64
N ALA A 150 9.62 -10.13 1.24
CA ALA A 150 9.21 -10.29 2.65
C ALA A 150 10.11 -9.47 3.59
N ILE A 151 11.44 -9.54 3.40
CA ILE A 151 12.42 -8.76 4.17
C ILE A 151 12.19 -7.26 3.97
N ALA A 152 12.06 -6.79 2.72
CA ALA A 152 11.86 -5.38 2.42
C ALA A 152 10.54 -4.86 3.02
N THR A 153 9.49 -5.67 3.00
CA THR A 153 8.19 -5.35 3.60
C THR A 153 8.32 -5.20 5.12
N SER A 154 8.97 -6.17 5.78
CA SER A 154 9.21 -6.15 7.22
C SER A 154 10.08 -4.96 7.67
N ALA A 155 11.05 -4.59 6.85
CA ALA A 155 11.92 -3.45 7.08
C ALA A 155 11.26 -2.09 6.76
N GLY A 156 10.01 -2.08 6.26
CA GLY A 156 9.27 -0.85 5.95
C GLY A 156 9.75 -0.14 4.68
N LEU A 157 10.42 -0.84 3.77
CA LEU A 157 10.94 -0.26 2.52
C LEU A 157 9.86 -0.13 1.44
N VAL A 158 8.80 -0.94 1.51
CA VAL A 158 7.83 -1.06 0.41
C VAL A 158 6.82 0.07 0.45
N VAL A 159 6.60 0.65 -0.73
CA VAL A 159 5.61 1.69 -0.99
C VAL A 159 4.75 1.27 -2.16
N ASN A 160 3.43 1.34 -2.03
CA ASN A 160 2.50 0.92 -3.08
C ASN A 160 1.49 2.04 -3.32
N PHE A 161 1.58 2.65 -4.50
CA PHE A 161 0.68 3.70 -4.96
C PHE A 161 -0.06 3.25 -6.23
N PRO A 162 -1.37 3.56 -6.36
CA PRO A 162 -2.25 4.12 -5.33
C PRO A 162 -2.79 3.05 -4.37
N ASN A 163 -2.67 1.76 -4.72
CA ASN A 163 -3.24 0.66 -3.95
C ASN A 163 -2.16 -0.06 -3.13
N LEU A 164 -2.25 0.04 -1.81
CA LEU A 164 -1.31 -0.59 -0.86
C LEU A 164 -1.15 -2.10 -1.03
N LYS A 165 -2.18 -2.79 -1.53
CA LYS A 165 -2.20 -4.25 -1.70
C LYS A 165 -1.66 -4.74 -3.04
N LEU A 166 -1.25 -3.85 -3.95
CA LEU A 166 -0.67 -4.23 -5.24
C LEU A 166 0.81 -3.88 -5.28
N LEU A 167 1.66 -4.90 -5.18
CA LEU A 167 3.11 -4.74 -5.28
C LEU A 167 3.55 -4.40 -6.70
N ASN A 168 2.81 -4.86 -7.71
CA ASN A 168 3.15 -4.81 -9.13
C ASN A 168 4.59 -5.30 -9.41
N PRO A 169 4.95 -6.53 -8.97
CA PRO A 169 6.34 -6.96 -8.85
C PRO A 169 7.12 -6.95 -10.17
N ASN A 170 6.44 -7.16 -11.29
CA ASN A 170 7.03 -7.25 -12.63
C ASN A 170 6.90 -5.95 -13.44
N LEU A 171 6.23 -4.93 -12.89
CA LEU A 171 6.12 -3.63 -13.54
C LEU A 171 7.44 -2.85 -13.40
N ALA A 172 7.79 -2.11 -14.44
CA ALA A 172 8.92 -1.18 -14.39
C ALA A 172 8.71 -0.13 -13.29
N ALA A 173 9.67 0.01 -12.38
CA ALA A 173 9.61 0.97 -11.30
C ALA A 173 9.74 2.40 -11.85
N THR A 174 8.84 3.28 -11.39
CA THR A 174 8.89 4.70 -11.71
C THR A 174 10.00 5.41 -10.92
N ARG A 175 10.35 6.62 -11.36
CA ARG A 175 11.27 7.51 -10.63
C ARG A 175 10.74 7.82 -9.23
N ALA A 176 9.42 8.00 -9.09
CA ALA A 176 8.76 8.19 -7.81
C ALA A 176 8.86 6.95 -6.91
N ASP A 177 8.61 5.76 -7.44
CA ASP A 177 8.74 4.50 -6.69
C ASP A 177 10.14 4.38 -6.09
N VAL A 178 11.17 4.50 -6.94
CA VAL A 178 12.55 4.38 -6.51
C VAL A 178 12.92 5.49 -5.52
N ALA A 179 12.47 6.73 -5.72
CA ALA A 179 12.72 7.81 -4.77
C ALA A 179 12.18 7.48 -3.37
N VAL A 180 10.93 7.02 -3.27
CA VAL A 180 10.36 6.70 -1.95
C VAL A 180 11.02 5.48 -1.33
N ILE A 181 11.27 4.41 -2.09
CA ILE A 181 11.93 3.20 -1.59
C ILE A 181 13.35 3.51 -1.10
N ILE A 182 14.13 4.30 -1.84
CA ILE A 182 15.47 4.75 -1.42
C ILE A 182 15.40 5.58 -0.15
N TYR A 183 14.42 6.48 -0.05
CA TYR A 183 14.24 7.27 1.17
C TYR A 183 13.91 6.39 2.38
N GLN A 184 13.03 5.38 2.21
CA GLN A 184 12.74 4.43 3.28
C GLN A 184 13.96 3.61 3.69
N ALA A 185 14.83 3.23 2.75
CA ALA A 185 16.10 2.60 3.08
C ALA A 185 17.02 3.52 3.90
N LEU A 186 17.06 4.82 3.62
CA LEU A 186 17.79 5.79 4.46
C LEU A 186 17.18 5.90 5.86
N VAL A 187 15.85 5.90 5.98
CA VAL A 187 15.15 5.88 7.27
C VAL A 187 15.49 4.61 8.05
N TYR A 188 15.48 3.44 7.40
CA TYR A 188 15.85 2.16 8.00
C TYR A 188 17.27 2.19 8.60
N LEU A 189 18.21 2.84 7.91
CA LEU A 189 19.59 3.00 8.38
C LEU A 189 19.77 4.11 9.43
N GLY A 190 18.71 4.83 9.80
CA GLY A 190 18.80 6.00 10.69
C GLY A 190 19.46 7.22 10.05
N ALA A 191 19.62 7.23 8.73
CA ALA A 191 20.26 8.30 7.96
C ALA A 191 19.27 9.38 7.46
N ALA A 192 17.96 9.19 7.68
CA ALA A 192 16.93 10.16 7.35
C ALA A 192 15.77 10.11 8.35
N GLU A 193 15.10 11.25 8.54
CA GLU A 193 13.88 11.34 9.36
C GLU A 193 12.68 10.72 8.65
N LYS A 194 11.73 10.18 9.42
CA LYS A 194 10.49 9.61 8.88
C LYS A 194 9.63 10.71 8.26
N ILE A 195 9.22 10.49 7.01
CA ILE A 195 8.20 11.29 6.33
C ILE A 195 6.92 10.45 6.29
N ALA A 196 5.82 11.01 6.78
CA ALA A 196 4.53 10.35 6.76
C ALA A 196 4.02 10.16 5.31
N SER A 197 3.46 8.99 5.03
CA SER A 197 2.82 8.68 3.75
C SER A 197 1.81 7.57 3.92
N SER A 198 0.62 7.75 3.33
CA SER A 198 -0.44 6.75 3.28
C SER A 198 -0.14 5.58 2.34
N TYR A 199 0.96 5.66 1.58
CA TYR A 199 1.35 4.65 0.59
C TYR A 199 2.45 3.72 1.08
N LEU A 200 2.94 3.89 2.31
CA LEU A 200 3.90 2.96 2.92
C LEU A 200 3.18 1.69 3.36
N VAL A 201 3.73 0.55 2.96
CA VAL A 201 3.20 -0.75 3.39
C VAL A 201 3.67 -1.00 4.82
N VAL A 202 2.71 -1.17 5.73
CA VAL A 202 3.00 -1.47 7.13
C VAL A 202 2.97 -3.00 7.31
N PRO A 203 4.08 -3.63 7.73
CA PRO A 203 4.08 -5.06 7.98
C PRO A 203 3.13 -5.41 9.14
N PRO A 204 2.44 -6.57 9.09
CA PRO A 204 1.63 -7.03 10.21
C PRO A 204 2.52 -7.18 11.44
N THR A 205 2.14 -6.53 12.55
CA THR A 205 2.85 -6.67 13.82
C THR A 205 2.54 -8.07 14.37
N PRO A 206 3.52 -8.84 14.89
CA PRO A 206 3.22 -10.11 15.51
C PRO A 206 2.27 -9.87 16.70
N THR A 207 1.06 -10.43 16.62
CA THR A 207 0.13 -10.46 17.74
C THR A 207 0.81 -11.17 18.91
N PRO A 208 0.97 -10.56 20.09
CA PRO A 208 1.45 -11.29 21.25
C PRO A 208 0.45 -12.41 21.55
N THR A 209 0.95 -13.65 21.65
CA THR A 209 0.16 -14.79 22.11
C THR A 209 -0.52 -14.41 23.43
N PRO A 210 -1.86 -14.44 23.53
CA PRO A 210 -2.53 -14.09 24.78
C PRO A 210 -2.12 -15.11 25.84
N THR A 211 -1.34 -14.66 26.83
CA THR A 211 -1.17 -15.40 28.09
C THR A 211 -2.50 -15.30 28.83
N PRO A 212 -3.12 -16.42 29.26
CA PRO A 212 -4.37 -16.36 30.01
C PRO A 212 -4.12 -15.62 31.33
N THR A 213 -4.64 -14.40 31.43
CA THR A 213 -4.65 -13.65 32.69
C THR A 213 -5.99 -13.91 33.38
N PRO A 214 -6.02 -14.34 34.65
CA PRO A 214 -7.27 -14.60 35.37
C PRO A 214 -8.06 -13.30 35.54
N THR A 215 -9.36 -13.39 35.30
CA THR A 215 -10.36 -12.32 35.44
C THR A 215 -10.39 -11.75 36.86
N PRO A 216 -10.15 -10.44 37.09
CA PRO A 216 -10.58 -9.79 38.32
C PRO A 216 -11.99 -9.21 38.17
N THR A 217 -12.80 -9.42 39.21
CA THR A 217 -14.15 -8.87 39.41
C THR A 217 -14.13 -7.34 39.45
N PRO A 218 -15.07 -6.63 38.79
CA PRO A 218 -15.07 -5.17 38.77
C PRO A 218 -15.58 -4.58 40.10
N THR A 219 -14.81 -3.62 40.63
CA THR A 219 -15.27 -2.63 41.63
C THR A 219 -15.30 -1.26 40.92
N PRO A 220 -16.37 -0.45 41.05
CA PRO A 220 -16.43 0.85 40.39
C PRO A 220 -15.44 1.83 41.03
N THR A 221 -14.53 2.38 40.22
CA THR A 221 -13.65 3.50 40.59
C THR A 221 -14.10 4.75 39.81
N PRO A 222 -14.19 5.93 40.45
CA PRO A 222 -14.66 7.15 39.79
C PRO A 222 -13.69 7.65 38.72
N THR A 223 -14.26 8.18 37.64
CA THR A 223 -13.59 8.79 36.49
C THR A 223 -12.68 9.96 36.90
N PRO A 224 -11.36 9.94 36.65
CA PRO A 224 -10.53 11.12 36.79
C PRO A 224 -10.77 12.10 35.63
N THR A 225 -10.91 13.38 35.98
CA THR A 225 -10.95 14.50 35.04
C THR A 225 -9.63 14.57 34.25
N PRO A 226 -9.65 14.67 32.90
CA PRO A 226 -8.43 14.71 32.12
C PRO A 226 -7.67 16.02 32.38
N THR A 227 -6.44 15.89 32.88
CA THR A 227 -5.46 16.98 32.89
C THR A 227 -4.96 17.19 31.45
N PRO A 228 -4.93 18.42 30.90
CA PRO A 228 -4.47 18.64 29.54
C PRO A 228 -2.99 18.27 29.40
N THR A 229 -2.70 17.33 28.49
CA THR A 229 -1.36 16.95 28.09
C THR A 229 -0.63 18.16 27.48
N PRO A 230 0.62 18.46 27.87
CA PRO A 230 1.37 19.55 27.28
C PRO A 230 1.54 19.33 25.78
N ILE A 231 1.27 20.38 25.01
CA ILE A 231 1.33 20.38 23.56
C ILE A 231 2.79 20.17 23.12
N PRO A 232 3.11 19.17 22.28
CA PRO A 232 4.46 18.94 21.79
C PRO A 232 5.00 20.17 21.03
N PRO A 233 6.30 20.52 21.20
CA PRO A 233 6.92 21.58 20.42
C PRO A 233 6.78 21.28 18.91
N GLY A 234 6.15 22.18 18.16
CA GLY A 234 5.93 22.04 16.71
C GLY A 234 4.48 21.81 16.27
N SER A 235 3.51 21.77 17.19
CA SER A 235 2.09 21.73 16.84
C SER A 235 1.64 22.99 16.08
N VAL A 236 0.89 22.82 14.98
CA VAL A 236 0.24 23.92 14.28
C VAL A 236 -1.13 24.19 14.91
N LYS A 237 -1.45 25.46 15.18
CA LYS A 237 -2.78 25.85 15.66
C LYS A 237 -3.78 25.70 14.52
N LEU A 238 -4.69 24.74 14.64
CA LEU A 238 -5.76 24.50 13.66
C LEU A 238 -6.93 25.46 13.92
N ASN A 239 -7.57 25.96 12.87
CA ASN A 239 -8.62 26.99 12.92
C ASN A 239 -10.05 26.43 12.91
N HIS A 240 -10.22 25.13 12.73
CA HIS A 240 -11.52 24.46 12.65
C HIS A 240 -11.93 23.88 14.01
N THR A 241 -13.18 24.13 14.40
CA THR A 241 -13.81 23.68 15.65
C THR A 241 -14.07 22.17 15.71
N ARG A 242 -14.08 21.49 14.55
CA ARG A 242 -14.27 20.05 14.42
C ARG A 242 -13.35 19.50 13.33
N GLU A 243 -12.69 18.38 13.63
CA GLU A 243 -11.90 17.62 12.65
C GLU A 243 -12.70 16.41 12.18
N PHE A 244 -12.67 16.13 10.88
CA PHE A 244 -13.14 14.85 10.34
C PHE A 244 -11.95 13.90 10.25
N ARG A 245 -11.91 12.92 11.16
CA ARG A 245 -10.89 11.88 11.21
C ARG A 245 -11.54 10.58 10.77
N GLY A 246 -11.56 10.38 9.46
CA GLY A 246 -12.18 9.24 8.80
C GLY A 246 -11.17 8.16 8.38
N VAL A 247 -11.62 6.91 8.35
CA VAL A 247 -10.92 5.79 7.71
C VAL A 247 -11.85 5.14 6.69
N TRP A 248 -11.32 4.87 5.49
CA TRP A 248 -12.00 4.07 4.48
C TRP A 248 -11.81 2.58 4.78
N VAL A 249 -12.91 1.83 4.72
CA VAL A 249 -12.90 0.36 4.80
C VAL A 249 -13.55 -0.17 3.53
N ALA A 250 -12.73 -0.72 2.65
CA ALA A 250 -13.12 -1.31 1.38
C ALA A 250 -13.59 -2.76 1.55
N SER A 251 -14.63 -3.13 0.83
CA SER A 251 -15.14 -4.50 0.74
C SER A 251 -14.78 -5.18 -0.56
N VAL A 252 -14.66 -4.40 -1.64
CA VAL A 252 -14.25 -4.91 -2.94
C VAL A 252 -12.87 -5.57 -2.87
N TRP A 253 -12.72 -6.73 -3.51
CA TRP A 253 -11.51 -7.55 -3.43
C TRP A 253 -11.11 -7.97 -2.01
N ASN A 254 -12.05 -7.92 -1.05
CA ASN A 254 -11.75 -8.12 0.37
C ASN A 254 -10.61 -7.18 0.82
N GLY A 255 -10.72 -5.91 0.39
CA GLY A 255 -9.70 -4.87 0.56
C GLY A 255 -9.40 -4.54 2.02
N ASP A 256 -10.41 -4.49 2.89
CA ASP A 256 -10.22 -4.29 4.33
C ASP A 256 -11.16 -5.20 5.11
N TRP A 257 -12.42 -5.29 4.69
CA TRP A 257 -13.43 -6.12 5.35
C TRP A 257 -14.50 -6.64 4.37
N PRO A 258 -14.90 -7.93 4.46
CA PRO A 258 -14.29 -8.95 5.30
C PRO A 258 -12.91 -9.33 4.74
N SER A 259 -12.04 -9.90 5.58
CA SER A 259 -10.67 -10.26 5.18
C SER A 259 -10.60 -11.28 4.04
N LYS A 260 -11.67 -12.07 3.87
CA LYS A 260 -11.93 -12.96 2.73
C LYS A 260 -13.42 -13.22 2.62
N THR A 261 -13.87 -13.67 1.44
CA THR A 261 -15.24 -14.16 1.26
C THR A 261 -15.52 -15.43 2.07
N GLY A 262 -16.75 -15.62 2.49
CA GLY A 262 -17.24 -16.87 3.08
C GLY A 262 -16.82 -17.10 4.54
N LEU A 263 -16.38 -16.05 5.24
CA LEU A 263 -16.21 -16.08 6.69
C LEU A 263 -17.54 -16.38 7.39
N SER A 264 -17.47 -17.01 8.57
CA SER A 264 -18.66 -17.14 9.42
C SER A 264 -19.13 -15.75 9.87
N VAL A 265 -20.41 -15.63 10.20
CA VAL A 265 -21.01 -14.35 10.64
C VAL A 265 -20.33 -13.81 11.90
N GLU A 266 -19.91 -14.70 12.79
CA GLU A 266 -19.17 -14.37 14.00
C GLU A 266 -17.80 -13.79 13.65
N GLN A 267 -17.09 -14.38 12.68
CA GLN A 267 -15.80 -13.87 12.21
C GLN A 267 -15.95 -12.50 11.55
N GLN A 268 -16.96 -12.34 10.70
CA GLN A 268 -17.26 -11.06 10.05
C GLN A 268 -17.55 -9.96 11.08
N LYS A 269 -18.38 -10.26 12.10
CA LYS A 269 -18.68 -9.34 13.22
C LYS A 269 -17.45 -9.04 14.06
N ALA A 270 -16.61 -10.04 14.34
CA ALA A 270 -15.38 -9.85 15.10
C ALA A 270 -14.41 -8.90 14.37
N GLU A 271 -14.23 -9.06 13.06
CA GLU A 271 -13.38 -8.17 12.27
C GLU A 271 -13.89 -6.72 12.24
N LEU A 272 -15.19 -6.50 12.03
CA LEU A 272 -15.77 -5.14 12.12
C LEU A 272 -15.61 -4.55 13.53
N THR A 273 -15.79 -5.36 14.57
CA THR A 273 -15.59 -4.92 15.95
C THR A 273 -14.15 -4.50 16.18
N GLU A 274 -13.18 -5.28 15.72
CA GLU A 274 -11.75 -4.96 15.84
C GLU A 274 -11.41 -3.65 15.13
N ILE A 275 -11.93 -3.45 13.92
CA ILE A 275 -11.77 -2.18 13.19
C ILE A 275 -12.29 -1.01 14.03
N THR A 276 -13.52 -1.08 14.55
CA THR A 276 -14.10 0.04 15.31
C THR A 276 -13.39 0.30 16.65
N VAL A 277 -12.92 -0.74 17.34
CA VAL A 277 -12.07 -0.61 18.54
C VAL A 277 -10.77 0.11 18.20
N LYS A 278 -10.13 -0.25 17.09
CA LYS A 278 -8.89 0.38 16.64
C LYS A 278 -9.09 1.84 16.25
N LEU A 279 -10.19 2.16 15.57
CA LEU A 279 -10.55 3.55 15.25
C LEU A 279 -10.69 4.39 16.52
N GLN A 280 -11.40 3.87 17.53
CA GLN A 280 -11.55 4.55 18.82
C GLN A 280 -10.19 4.78 19.51
N ALA A 281 -9.35 3.74 19.59
CA ALA A 281 -8.03 3.82 20.21
C ALA A 281 -7.10 4.84 19.53
N LEU A 282 -7.27 5.04 18.22
CA LEU A 282 -6.52 6.00 17.42
C LEU A 282 -7.19 7.38 17.30
N ASN A 283 -8.26 7.63 18.07
CA ASN A 283 -9.05 8.86 18.08
C ASN A 283 -9.75 9.21 16.75
N PHE A 284 -10.01 8.25 15.86
CA PHE A 284 -10.86 8.49 14.69
C PHE A 284 -12.33 8.69 15.10
N ASN A 285 -13.06 9.47 14.32
CA ASN A 285 -14.47 9.78 14.58
C ASN A 285 -15.40 9.45 13.40
N ALA A 286 -14.88 8.90 12.32
CA ALA A 286 -15.70 8.43 11.19
C ALA A 286 -15.15 7.13 10.56
N LEU A 287 -16.07 6.24 10.22
CA LEU A 287 -15.85 5.08 9.36
C LEU A 287 -16.53 5.34 8.01
N ILE A 288 -15.76 5.33 6.93
CA ILE A 288 -16.26 5.43 5.57
C ILE A 288 -16.33 4.00 5.01
N PHE A 289 -17.51 3.39 5.06
CA PHE A 289 -17.67 1.95 4.84
C PHE A 289 -18.18 1.66 3.43
N GLN A 290 -17.42 0.88 2.65
CA GLN A 290 -17.83 0.50 1.31
C GLN A 290 -18.98 -0.49 1.34
N ILE A 291 -20.20 0.02 1.16
CA ILE A 291 -21.42 -0.79 1.27
C ILE A 291 -22.00 -1.18 -0.08
N ARG A 292 -21.49 -0.57 -1.16
CA ARG A 292 -21.76 -0.95 -2.56
C ARG A 292 -20.46 -1.00 -3.38
N PRO A 293 -19.80 -2.16 -3.51
CA PRO A 293 -18.51 -2.27 -4.17
C PRO A 293 -18.57 -2.39 -5.70
N GLU A 294 -19.55 -3.13 -6.25
CA GLU A 294 -19.62 -3.41 -7.69
C GLU A 294 -21.04 -3.69 -8.21
N GLY A 295 -22.03 -2.85 -7.90
CA GLY A 295 -23.42 -3.09 -8.32
C GLY A 295 -24.17 -4.13 -7.47
N ASP A 296 -23.63 -4.39 -6.29
CA ASP A 296 -24.11 -5.31 -5.27
C ASP A 296 -23.99 -4.66 -3.87
N ALA A 297 -24.71 -5.20 -2.88
CA ALA A 297 -24.88 -4.57 -1.57
C ALA A 297 -24.29 -5.41 -0.42
N LEU A 298 -23.73 -4.72 0.58
CA LEU A 298 -23.33 -5.30 1.87
C LEU A 298 -24.42 -5.18 2.94
N TYR A 299 -25.66 -5.01 2.51
CA TYR A 299 -26.84 -4.83 3.36
C TYR A 299 -28.04 -5.40 2.62
N GLU A 300 -29.13 -5.65 3.33
CA GLU A 300 -30.35 -6.15 2.71
C GLU A 300 -30.93 -5.10 1.75
N SER A 301 -31.03 -5.45 0.47
CA SER A 301 -31.46 -4.53 -0.58
C SER A 301 -32.43 -5.23 -1.54
N GLN A 302 -33.48 -4.50 -1.93
CA GLN A 302 -34.37 -4.90 -3.02
C GLN A 302 -33.87 -4.43 -4.39
N LEU A 303 -32.91 -3.49 -4.42
CA LEU A 303 -32.38 -2.88 -5.64
C LEU A 303 -31.17 -3.62 -6.18
N GLU A 304 -30.37 -4.22 -5.30
CA GLU A 304 -29.09 -4.85 -5.64
C GLU A 304 -28.95 -6.20 -4.96
N PRO A 305 -28.32 -7.19 -5.62
CA PRO A 305 -28.08 -8.48 -4.98
C PRO A 305 -27.07 -8.33 -3.84
N TRP A 306 -27.07 -9.31 -2.92
CA TRP A 306 -26.02 -9.45 -1.92
C TRP A 306 -24.65 -9.55 -2.57
N SER A 307 -23.67 -8.87 -1.97
CA SER A 307 -22.33 -8.86 -2.52
C SER A 307 -21.61 -10.19 -2.36
N ALA A 308 -20.95 -10.63 -3.43
CA ALA A 308 -20.08 -11.81 -3.41
C ALA A 308 -18.91 -11.62 -2.42
N TRP A 309 -18.52 -10.39 -2.10
CA TRP A 309 -17.43 -10.11 -1.17
C TRP A 309 -17.72 -10.56 0.27
N ILE A 310 -18.99 -10.78 0.62
CA ILE A 310 -19.40 -11.33 1.91
C ILE A 310 -19.30 -12.86 1.90
N THR A 311 -20.05 -13.52 1.03
CA THR A 311 -20.31 -14.97 1.10
C THR A 311 -19.53 -15.80 0.09
N GLY A 312 -18.88 -15.15 -0.88
CA GLY A 312 -18.25 -15.80 -2.04
C GLY A 312 -19.22 -16.05 -3.19
N THR A 313 -20.51 -15.72 -3.04
CA THR A 313 -21.54 -15.92 -4.06
C THR A 313 -22.47 -14.71 -4.11
N GLN A 314 -22.53 -14.01 -5.25
CA GLN A 314 -23.41 -12.87 -5.41
C GLN A 314 -24.88 -13.32 -5.28
N GLY A 315 -25.71 -12.50 -4.63
CA GLY A 315 -27.12 -12.80 -4.34
C GLY A 315 -27.34 -13.67 -3.10
N LYS A 316 -26.29 -14.23 -2.49
CA LYS A 316 -26.41 -15.04 -1.28
C LYS A 316 -26.17 -14.20 -0.03
N ALA A 317 -27.18 -14.11 0.84
CA ALA A 317 -27.09 -13.49 2.15
C ALA A 317 -26.15 -14.28 3.09
N PRO A 318 -25.48 -13.63 4.05
CA PRO A 318 -24.73 -14.33 5.10
C PRO A 318 -25.66 -15.19 5.97
N GLU A 319 -25.12 -16.30 6.48
CA GLU A 319 -25.83 -17.30 7.30
C GLU A 319 -25.01 -17.64 8.55
N PRO A 320 -25.58 -17.55 9.78
CA PRO A 320 -26.92 -17.05 10.11
C PRO A 320 -27.15 -15.59 9.69
N PHE A 321 -28.39 -15.26 9.30
CA PHE A 321 -28.68 -13.93 8.79
C PHE A 321 -28.23 -12.80 9.72
N TYR A 322 -27.53 -11.82 9.15
CA TYR A 322 -27.31 -10.51 9.75
C TYR A 322 -27.06 -9.48 8.65
N ASP A 323 -27.34 -8.21 8.95
CA ASP A 323 -27.01 -7.10 8.07
C ASP A 323 -25.66 -6.46 8.49
N PRO A 324 -24.60 -6.54 7.65
CA PRO A 324 -23.31 -5.96 7.95
C PRO A 324 -23.29 -4.44 8.16
N LEU A 325 -24.07 -3.69 7.39
CA LEU A 325 -24.16 -2.24 7.53
C LEU A 325 -24.82 -1.89 8.87
N ALA A 326 -25.93 -2.54 9.20
CA ALA A 326 -26.60 -2.36 10.48
C ALA A 326 -25.66 -2.70 11.66
N PHE A 327 -24.89 -3.77 11.55
CA PHE A 327 -23.89 -4.15 12.56
C PHE A 327 -22.77 -3.10 12.68
N ALA A 328 -22.22 -2.63 11.57
CA ALA A 328 -21.17 -1.60 11.56
C ALA A 328 -21.66 -0.29 12.20
N ILE A 329 -22.89 0.14 11.90
CA ILE A 329 -23.54 1.31 12.51
C ILE A 329 -23.63 1.12 14.03
N ALA A 330 -24.14 -0.02 14.49
CA ALA A 330 -24.28 -0.30 15.91
C ALA A 330 -22.92 -0.32 16.64
N GLU A 331 -21.89 -0.95 16.08
CA GLU A 331 -20.55 -0.99 16.67
C GLU A 331 -19.84 0.37 16.68
N CYS A 332 -20.00 1.17 15.62
CA CYS A 332 -19.44 2.53 15.57
C CYS A 332 -20.10 3.46 16.57
N HIS A 333 -21.43 3.41 16.70
CA HIS A 333 -22.17 4.28 17.62
C HIS A 333 -21.84 4.01 19.09
N LYS A 334 -21.55 2.76 19.48
CA LYS A 334 -21.02 2.42 20.82
C LYS A 334 -19.74 3.18 21.17
N ARG A 335 -19.01 3.67 20.16
CA ARG A 335 -17.68 4.29 20.27
C ARG A 335 -17.67 5.75 19.82
N ASN A 336 -18.84 6.35 19.61
CA ASN A 336 -18.98 7.73 19.09
C ASN A 336 -18.26 7.96 17.74
N ILE A 337 -18.35 6.96 16.86
CA ILE A 337 -17.83 7.00 15.49
C ILE A 337 -19.03 7.13 14.53
N GLU A 338 -18.99 8.09 13.62
CA GLU A 338 -19.97 8.23 12.54
C GLU A 338 -19.76 7.15 11.48
N VAL A 339 -20.83 6.67 10.86
CA VAL A 339 -20.74 5.80 9.67
C VAL A 339 -21.16 6.58 8.43
N HIS A 340 -20.26 6.64 7.45
CA HIS A 340 -20.45 7.26 6.15
C HIS A 340 -20.48 6.17 5.09
N ALA A 341 -21.62 6.00 4.42
CA ALA A 341 -21.77 4.98 3.39
C ALA A 341 -20.98 5.35 2.13
N TRP A 342 -20.07 4.48 1.71
CA TRP A 342 -19.29 4.63 0.50
C TRP A 342 -19.81 3.70 -0.60
N PHE A 343 -20.19 4.32 -1.71
CA PHE A 343 -20.65 3.66 -2.91
C PHE A 343 -19.60 3.78 -4.00
N ASN A 344 -19.34 2.69 -4.70
CA ASN A 344 -18.72 2.77 -6.00
C ASN A 344 -19.82 2.99 -7.05
N PRO A 345 -19.91 4.18 -7.68
CA PRO A 345 -21.07 4.52 -8.48
C PRO A 345 -21.10 3.76 -9.81
N TYR A 346 -19.95 3.53 -10.44
CA TYR A 346 -19.89 3.12 -11.85
C TYR A 346 -19.24 1.77 -12.10
N ARG A 347 -18.63 1.12 -11.09
CA ARG A 347 -18.14 -0.24 -11.29
C ARG A 347 -19.32 -1.20 -11.29
N ALA A 348 -19.54 -1.87 -12.42
CA ALA A 348 -20.56 -2.91 -12.54
C ALA A 348 -20.02 -4.28 -12.18
N SER A 349 -18.76 -4.61 -12.49
CA SER A 349 -18.16 -5.84 -11.98
C SER A 349 -16.65 -5.77 -12.13
N THR A 350 -15.94 -6.35 -11.17
CA THR A 350 -14.52 -6.61 -11.22
C THR A 350 -14.19 -7.81 -12.11
N SER A 351 -15.19 -8.58 -12.54
CA SER A 351 -15.07 -9.73 -13.44
C SER A 351 -15.48 -9.37 -14.87
N THR A 352 -14.78 -9.96 -15.84
CA THR A 352 -15.20 -9.93 -17.25
C THR A 352 -16.26 -10.99 -17.56
N ASP A 353 -16.38 -12.02 -16.72
CA ASP A 353 -17.34 -13.11 -16.87
C ASP A 353 -18.76 -12.67 -16.47
N PRO A 354 -19.72 -12.60 -17.40
CA PRO A 354 -21.10 -12.17 -17.10
C PRO A 354 -21.86 -13.20 -16.25
N ALA A 355 -21.42 -14.46 -16.18
CA ALA A 355 -22.07 -15.49 -15.36
C ALA A 355 -21.92 -15.23 -13.84
N LYS A 356 -21.02 -14.30 -13.44
CA LYS A 356 -20.82 -13.93 -12.04
C LYS A 356 -21.79 -12.88 -11.52
N THR A 357 -22.60 -12.27 -12.38
CA THR A 357 -23.61 -11.29 -11.97
C THR A 357 -25.00 -11.90 -11.98
N VAL A 358 -25.78 -11.69 -10.92
CA VAL A 358 -27.14 -12.26 -10.75
C VAL A 358 -28.19 -11.17 -10.61
N ARG A 359 -29.43 -11.43 -11.04
CA ARG A 359 -30.54 -10.48 -10.87
C ARG A 359 -30.73 -10.11 -9.38
N PRO A 360 -30.99 -8.83 -9.00
CA PRO A 360 -31.31 -7.67 -9.84
C PRO A 360 -30.11 -6.79 -10.24
N HIS A 361 -28.90 -7.35 -10.37
CA HIS A 361 -27.71 -6.60 -10.79
C HIS A 361 -27.90 -5.87 -12.14
N ILE A 362 -27.42 -4.63 -12.26
CA ILE A 362 -27.59 -3.79 -13.47
C ILE A 362 -27.05 -4.44 -14.75
N ALA A 363 -25.92 -5.15 -14.67
CA ALA A 363 -25.38 -5.89 -15.82
C ALA A 363 -26.28 -7.04 -16.31
N VAL A 364 -27.29 -7.43 -15.53
CA VAL A 364 -28.30 -8.43 -15.86
C VAL A 364 -29.61 -7.77 -16.28
N THR A 365 -30.05 -6.71 -15.58
CA THR A 365 -31.33 -6.05 -15.87
C THR A 365 -31.26 -5.06 -17.03
N ASN A 366 -30.11 -4.42 -17.22
CA ASN A 366 -29.84 -3.36 -18.20
C ASN A 366 -28.45 -3.55 -18.84
N PRO A 367 -28.19 -4.72 -19.47
CA PRO A 367 -26.87 -5.06 -20.01
C PRO A 367 -26.35 -4.04 -21.04
N GLU A 368 -27.25 -3.34 -21.73
CA GLU A 368 -26.94 -2.26 -22.68
C GLU A 368 -26.22 -1.07 -22.04
N THR A 369 -26.33 -0.91 -20.71
CA THR A 369 -25.68 0.18 -19.96
C THR A 369 -24.33 -0.20 -19.35
N VAL A 370 -23.86 -1.43 -19.60
CA VAL A 370 -22.63 -1.96 -18.99
C VAL A 370 -21.62 -2.36 -20.07
N TYR A 371 -20.46 -1.72 -20.04
CA TYR A 371 -19.37 -1.93 -21.00
C TYR A 371 -18.19 -2.67 -20.39
N LEU A 372 -17.56 -3.53 -21.19
CA LEU A 372 -16.28 -4.12 -20.84
C LEU A 372 -15.16 -3.09 -21.06
N TRP A 373 -14.38 -2.81 -20.02
CA TRP A 373 -13.19 -1.97 -20.09
C TRP A 373 -12.02 -2.67 -19.40
N LYS A 374 -11.03 -3.05 -20.20
CA LYS A 374 -9.90 -3.90 -19.78
C LYS A 374 -10.41 -5.20 -19.15
N THR A 375 -10.15 -5.40 -17.86
CA THR A 375 -10.47 -6.62 -17.11
C THR A 375 -11.72 -6.46 -16.24
N GLN A 376 -12.52 -5.40 -16.45
CA GLN A 376 -13.67 -5.06 -15.60
C GLN A 376 -14.86 -4.61 -16.43
N ARG A 377 -16.04 -4.61 -15.82
CA ARG A 377 -17.29 -4.08 -16.38
C ARG A 377 -17.65 -2.77 -15.69
N TRP A 378 -18.03 -1.78 -16.48
CA TRP A 378 -18.34 -0.43 -16.03
C TRP A 378 -19.72 0.01 -16.52
N MET A 379 -20.47 0.66 -15.64
CA MET A 379 -21.73 1.33 -15.97
C MET A 379 -21.41 2.60 -16.74
N ASP A 380 -22.19 2.91 -17.76
CA ASP A 380 -22.09 4.18 -18.48
C ASP A 380 -22.93 5.26 -17.79
N PRO A 381 -22.32 6.30 -17.23
CA PRO A 381 -23.03 7.38 -16.55
C PRO A 381 -23.84 8.28 -17.50
N GLY A 382 -23.62 8.19 -18.82
CA GLY A 382 -24.31 8.98 -19.83
C GLY A 382 -25.62 8.35 -20.34
N LEU A 383 -25.89 7.08 -20.04
CA LEU A 383 -27.09 6.39 -20.47
C LEU A 383 -28.23 6.55 -19.47
N LYS A 384 -29.45 6.73 -19.98
CA LYS A 384 -30.68 6.80 -19.16
C LYS A 384 -31.25 5.39 -19.02
N ILE A 385 -31.56 5.01 -17.77
CA ILE A 385 -32.14 3.71 -17.38
C ILE A 385 -33.62 3.89 -17.05
#